data_AF-A0A212K4W0-F1
#
_entry.id   AF-A0A212K4W0-F1
#
_cell.length_a   1.000
_cell.length_b   1.000
_cell.length_c   1.000
_cell.angle_alpha   90.00
_cell.angle_beta   90.00
_cell.angle_gamma   90.00
#
_symmetry.space_group_name_H-M   'P 1'
#
loop_
_entity.id
_entity.type
_entity.pdbx_description
1 polymer ?
#
loop_
_entity_poly.entity_id
_entity_poly.type
_entity_poly.pdbx_seq_one_letter_code
_entity_poly.pdbx_strand_id
1 'polypeptide(L)'
;MKKLIYTIFILVGCILLNNCSTPDDDIDADLALNQADKITRFRVYKNINEFYDATISHDDTTIVLSLPANMGLDKLQPEVIVSENAKVSPSSGAIQSFITPPVIYKVVAQDGTHIREYKVTVNNNLN
;
A
#
# COMPACT_ATOMS: atom_id res chain seq x y z
N MET A 1 37.12 -38.48 -58.73
CA MET A 1 37.29 -37.08 -59.17
C MET A 1 37.51 -36.20 -57.94
N LYS A 2 38.76 -35.79 -57.77
CA LYS A 2 39.37 -34.67 -57.01
C LYS A 2 38.61 -34.11 -55.78
N LYS A 3 39.16 -34.42 -54.60
CA LYS A 3 39.11 -33.59 -53.39
C LYS A 3 40.12 -32.43 -53.54
N LEU A 4 39.81 -31.25 -52.99
CA LEU A 4 40.68 -30.25 -52.32
C LEU A 4 40.24 -28.78 -52.57
N ILE A 5 39.97 -28.08 -51.45
CA ILE A 5 40.47 -26.74 -51.03
C ILE A 5 40.03 -25.49 -51.81
N TYR A 6 39.40 -24.53 -51.10
CA TYR A 6 39.94 -23.16 -50.91
C TYR A 6 39.20 -22.45 -49.76
N THR A 7 39.93 -22.24 -48.66
CA THR A 7 39.65 -21.25 -47.63
C THR A 7 39.97 -19.87 -48.21
N ILE A 8 39.03 -18.92 -48.19
CA ILE A 8 39.37 -17.50 -47.98
C ILE A 8 38.14 -16.73 -47.50
N PHE A 9 38.43 -15.93 -46.48
CA PHE A 9 37.58 -15.17 -45.59
C PHE A 9 37.33 -13.79 -46.25
N ILE A 10 36.13 -13.49 -46.75
CA ILE A 10 35.70 -12.09 -46.97
C ILE A 10 34.28 -11.93 -46.44
N LEU A 11 34.28 -11.57 -45.15
CA LEU A 11 33.33 -10.74 -44.46
C LEU A 11 32.81 -9.61 -45.36
N VAL A 12 31.51 -9.57 -45.66
CA VAL A 12 30.66 -8.37 -45.62
C VAL A 12 29.23 -8.90 -45.72
N GLY A 13 28.60 -9.02 -44.55
CA GLY A 13 27.23 -9.49 -44.42
C GLY A 13 26.26 -8.54 -45.07
N CYS A 14 25.32 -9.11 -45.81
CA CYS A 14 24.04 -8.49 -46.12
C CYS A 14 23.29 -8.22 -44.81
N ILE A 15 23.52 -7.06 -44.19
CA ILE A 15 22.60 -6.48 -43.20
C ILE A 15 21.72 -5.52 -43.98
N LEU A 16 20.76 -6.09 -44.69
CA LEU A 16 19.53 -5.38 -44.97
C LEU A 16 18.66 -5.62 -43.75
N LEU A 17 18.31 -4.53 -43.05
CA LEU A 17 16.97 -4.15 -42.58
C LEU A 17 17.07 -3.29 -41.31
N ASN A 18 16.50 -2.09 -41.42
CA ASN A 18 16.02 -1.21 -40.35
C ASN A 18 17.07 -0.57 -39.43
N ASN A 19 17.66 0.53 -39.91
CA ASN A 19 17.99 1.65 -39.03
C ASN A 19 17.05 2.82 -39.36
N CYS A 20 15.82 2.73 -38.87
CA CYS A 20 14.99 3.90 -38.63
C CYS A 20 15.30 4.30 -37.18
N SER A 21 16.20 5.25 -36.98
CA SER A 21 16.41 5.84 -35.67
C SER A 21 15.29 6.86 -35.47
N THR A 22 14.14 6.42 -34.98
CA THR A 22 13.37 7.31 -34.12
C THR A 22 14.17 7.42 -32.83
N PRO A 23 14.58 8.62 -32.38
CA PRO A 23 14.89 8.80 -30.97
C PRO A 23 13.60 8.40 -30.24
N ASP A 24 13.65 7.29 -29.53
CA ASP A 24 12.58 6.86 -28.65
C ASP A 24 12.43 7.93 -27.55
N ASP A 25 11.58 8.93 -27.79
CA ASP A 25 11.03 9.83 -26.77
C ASP A 25 9.94 9.14 -25.94
N ASP A 26 9.93 7.80 -25.92
CA ASP A 26 9.12 7.02 -24.99
C ASP A 26 9.85 6.96 -23.64
N ILE A 27 9.75 8.05 -22.87
CA ILE A 27 9.60 7.91 -21.42
C ILE A 27 8.17 7.40 -21.20
N ASP A 28 7.95 6.14 -21.59
CA ASP A 28 6.97 5.31 -20.92
C ASP A 28 7.73 4.70 -19.74
N ALA A 29 8.06 5.56 -18.76
CA ALA A 29 8.33 5.06 -17.44
C ALA A 29 7.01 4.44 -17.00
N ASP A 30 6.88 3.13 -17.18
CA ASP A 30 5.94 2.31 -16.43
C ASP A 30 6.18 2.65 -14.95
N LEU A 31 5.44 3.64 -14.46
CA LEU A 31 5.52 4.12 -13.10
C LEU A 31 4.87 3.01 -12.27
N ALA A 32 5.68 2.05 -11.84
CA ALA A 32 5.24 1.01 -10.94
C ALA A 32 4.60 1.65 -9.71
N LEU A 33 3.26 1.66 -9.67
CA LEU A 33 2.50 2.29 -8.59
C LEU A 33 2.70 1.50 -7.30
N ASN A 34 2.65 2.20 -6.16
CA ASN A 34 2.80 1.56 -4.86
C ASN A 34 1.61 0.62 -4.58
N GLN A 35 1.93 -0.64 -4.28
CA GLN A 35 0.97 -1.72 -3.99
C GLN A 35 0.72 -1.90 -2.49
N ALA A 36 1.37 -1.11 -1.63
CA ALA A 36 1.25 -1.24 -0.18
C ALA A 36 -0.10 -0.71 0.31
N ASP A 37 -0.79 -1.54 1.10
CA ASP A 37 -2.19 -1.37 1.51
C ASP A 37 -2.34 -1.39 3.05
N LYS A 38 -1.34 -0.90 3.77
CA LYS A 38 -1.25 -1.06 5.23
C LYS A 38 -1.74 0.17 5.98
N ILE A 39 -2.35 -0.03 7.14
CA ILE A 39 -2.46 0.99 8.19
C ILE A 39 -1.20 0.92 9.04
N THR A 40 -0.42 1.98 9.09
CA THR A 40 0.86 2.04 9.84
C THR A 40 0.70 2.72 11.21
N ARG A 41 -0.36 3.52 11.39
CA ARG A 41 -0.74 4.07 12.70
C ARG A 41 -2.24 4.20 12.81
N PHE A 42 -2.75 3.88 13.99
CA PHE A 42 -4.13 4.11 14.38
C PHE A 42 -4.12 4.65 15.81
N ARG A 43 -4.49 5.93 15.99
CA ARG A 43 -4.39 6.63 17.26
C ARG A 43 -5.68 7.35 17.60
N VAL A 44 -6.07 7.31 18.87
CA VAL A 44 -7.17 8.10 19.42
C VAL A 44 -6.62 9.06 20.47
N TYR A 45 -7.04 10.32 20.40
CA TYR A 45 -6.67 11.34 21.39
C TYR A 45 -7.78 11.47 22.43
N LYS A 46 -7.40 11.48 23.71
CA LYS A 46 -8.29 11.90 24.80
C LYS A 46 -8.24 13.41 24.97
N ASN A 47 -7.05 13.99 24.79
CA ASN A 47 -6.77 15.43 24.76
C ASN A 47 -5.45 15.67 24.01
N ILE A 48 -4.99 16.91 23.97
CA ILE A 48 -3.76 17.30 23.25
C ILE A 48 -2.48 16.62 23.78
N ASN A 49 -2.47 16.14 25.03
CA ASN A 49 -1.30 15.57 25.70
C ASN A 49 -1.44 14.07 25.98
N GLU A 50 -2.61 13.49 25.73
CA GLU A 50 -2.93 12.11 26.09
C GLU A 50 -3.60 11.41 24.90
N PHE A 51 -2.97 10.35 24.42
CA PHE A 51 -3.41 9.57 23.29
C PHE A 51 -3.17 8.08 23.52
N TYR A 52 -3.86 7.27 22.73
CA TYR A 52 -3.82 5.81 22.77
C TYR A 52 -3.51 5.31 21.35
N ASP A 53 -2.35 4.67 21.20
CA ASP A 53 -2.02 3.94 19.97
C ASP A 53 -2.63 2.54 20.02
N ALA A 54 -3.17 2.11 18.89
CA ALA A 54 -3.67 0.75 18.74
C ALA A 54 -2.53 -0.23 18.42
N THR A 55 -2.71 -1.48 18.82
CA THR A 55 -1.89 -2.60 18.34
C THR A 55 -2.41 -3.02 16.97
N ILE A 56 -1.52 -3.11 15.97
CA ILE A 56 -1.88 -3.45 14.59
C ILE A 56 -1.24 -4.79 14.21
N SER A 57 -2.06 -5.76 13.78
CA SER A 57 -1.61 -7.01 13.16
C SER A 57 -1.95 -6.97 11.67
N HIS A 58 -0.94 -7.03 10.81
CA HIS A 58 -1.13 -7.06 9.35
C HIS A 58 -1.48 -8.46 8.83
N ASP A 59 -1.01 -9.49 9.52
CA ASP A 59 -1.27 -10.89 9.15
C ASP A 59 -2.71 -11.27 9.49
N ASP A 60 -3.19 -10.87 10.67
CA ASP A 60 -4.58 -11.11 11.10
C ASP A 60 -5.57 -10.06 10.58
N THR A 61 -5.06 -8.99 9.97
CA THR A 61 -5.80 -7.79 9.55
C THR A 61 -6.69 -7.23 10.68
N THR A 62 -6.12 -7.12 11.88
CA THR A 62 -6.79 -6.59 13.07
C THR A 62 -6.10 -5.34 13.61
N ILE A 63 -6.89 -4.48 14.25
CA ILE A 63 -6.44 -3.31 15.00
C ILE A 63 -7.15 -3.32 16.34
N VAL A 64 -6.39 -3.32 17.44
CA VAL A 64 -6.94 -3.39 18.80
C VAL A 64 -6.61 -2.10 19.54
N LEU A 65 -7.64 -1.32 19.86
CA LEU A 65 -7.56 -0.13 20.69
C LEU A 65 -7.76 -0.51 22.16
N SER A 66 -6.76 -0.27 22.99
CA SER A 66 -6.88 -0.39 24.44
C SER A 66 -7.22 0.97 25.03
N LEU A 67 -8.50 1.19 25.33
CA LEU A 67 -9.01 2.47 25.84
C LEU A 67 -9.46 2.35 27.30
N PRO A 68 -9.39 3.45 28.08
CA PRO A 68 -9.97 3.49 29.42
C PRO A 68 -11.49 3.32 29.37
N ALA A 69 -12.07 2.65 30.38
CA ALA A 69 -13.52 2.41 30.45
C ALA A 69 -14.38 3.69 30.51
N ASN A 70 -13.82 4.83 30.92
CA ASN A 70 -14.52 6.11 30.97
C ASN A 70 -14.40 6.94 29.67
N MET A 71 -13.74 6.43 28.64
CA MET A 71 -13.71 7.07 27.34
C MET A 71 -15.00 6.76 26.57
N GLY A 72 -15.68 7.81 26.09
CA GLY A 72 -16.85 7.64 25.23
C GLY A 72 -16.46 6.98 23.90
N LEU A 73 -17.16 5.93 23.51
CA LEU A 73 -16.88 5.17 22.28
C LEU A 73 -17.78 5.53 21.10
N ASP A 74 -18.71 6.46 21.25
CA ASP A 74 -19.71 6.81 20.24
C ASP A 74 -19.20 7.76 19.16
N LYS A 75 -18.23 8.63 19.48
CA LYS A 75 -17.77 9.72 18.62
C LYS A 75 -16.27 9.96 18.73
N LEU A 76 -15.48 8.94 18.41
CA LEU A 76 -14.02 9.07 18.34
C LEU A 76 -13.60 9.55 16.94
N GLN A 77 -12.51 10.32 16.85
CA GLN A 77 -11.90 10.74 15.59
C GLN A 77 -10.47 10.18 15.51
N PRO A 78 -10.30 8.95 15.00
CA PRO A 78 -8.98 8.35 14.94
C PRO A 78 -8.06 9.08 13.95
N GLU A 79 -6.84 9.33 14.36
CA GLU A 79 -5.75 9.66 13.43
C GLU A 79 -5.23 8.34 12.83
N VAL A 80 -5.40 8.20 11.52
CA VAL A 80 -5.01 7.03 10.77
C VAL A 80 -3.91 7.42 9.78
N ILE A 81 -2.78 6.71 9.82
CA ILE A 81 -1.74 6.79 8.78
C ILE A 81 -1.73 5.48 8.03
N VAL A 82 -1.66 5.58 6.71
CA VAL A 82 -1.55 4.44 5.79
C VAL A 82 -0.23 4.47 5.03
N SER A 83 0.04 3.40 4.29
CA SER A 83 1.11 3.34 3.30
C SER A 83 1.11 4.56 2.38
N GLU A 84 2.30 4.93 1.89
CA GLU A 84 2.47 6.05 0.97
C GLU A 84 1.50 5.95 -0.22
N ASN A 85 0.83 7.06 -0.52
CA ASN A 85 -0.15 7.21 -1.60
C ASN A 85 -1.40 6.31 -1.51
N ALA A 86 -1.53 5.47 -0.46
CA ALA A 86 -2.75 4.72 -0.21
C ALA A 86 -3.87 5.62 0.34
N LYS A 87 -5.12 5.14 0.21
CA LYS A 87 -6.32 5.81 0.71
C LYS A 87 -7.03 4.92 1.72
N VAL A 88 -7.62 5.51 2.75
CA VAL A 88 -8.36 4.78 3.81
C VAL A 88 -9.79 5.27 3.95
N SER A 89 -10.71 4.33 4.19
CA SER A 89 -12.12 4.59 4.51
C SER A 89 -12.55 3.73 5.70
N PRO A 90 -13.08 4.30 6.81
CA PRO A 90 -13.24 5.74 7.08
C PRO A 90 -11.94 6.54 6.96
N SER A 91 -12.04 7.81 6.56
CA SER A 91 -10.87 8.67 6.43
C SER A 91 -10.30 9.02 7.81
N SER A 92 -8.99 9.27 7.88
CA SER A 92 -8.36 9.83 9.08
C SER A 92 -9.14 11.08 9.56
N GLY A 93 -9.42 11.15 10.87
CA GLY A 93 -10.19 12.22 11.49
C GLY A 93 -11.72 12.13 11.32
N ALA A 94 -12.25 11.16 10.57
CA ALA A 94 -13.68 10.93 10.50
C ALA A 94 -14.25 10.49 11.86
N ILE A 95 -15.43 10.99 12.21
CA ILE A 95 -16.13 10.58 13.44
C ILE A 95 -16.60 9.13 13.27
N GLN A 96 -16.24 8.29 14.22
CA GLN A 96 -16.57 6.88 14.24
C GLN A 96 -17.07 6.44 15.63
N SER A 97 -18.10 5.58 15.61
CA SER A 97 -18.56 4.86 16.78
C SER A 97 -17.93 3.47 16.84
N PHE A 98 -17.44 3.09 18.00
CA PHE A 98 -16.90 1.77 18.35
C PHE A 98 -17.77 1.07 19.41
N ILE A 99 -19.00 1.54 19.65
CA ILE A 99 -19.96 0.88 20.56
C ILE A 99 -20.31 -0.53 20.05
N THR A 100 -20.40 -0.69 18.73
CA THR A 100 -20.69 -1.97 18.08
C THR A 100 -19.48 -2.40 17.24
N PRO A 101 -18.45 -3.00 17.85
CA PRO A 101 -17.31 -3.51 17.11
C PRO A 101 -17.65 -4.82 16.36
N PRO A 102 -16.88 -5.18 15.31
CA PRO A 102 -15.74 -4.44 14.78
C PRO A 102 -16.17 -3.31 13.85
N VAL A 103 -15.39 -2.22 13.83
CA VAL A 103 -15.47 -1.21 12.76
C VAL A 103 -14.48 -1.60 11.67
N ILE A 104 -14.94 -1.63 10.42
CA ILE A 104 -14.09 -1.99 9.28
C ILE A 104 -13.42 -0.74 8.70
N TYR A 105 -12.09 -0.78 8.59
CA TYR A 105 -11.31 0.20 7.85
C TYR A 105 -10.74 -0.46 6.59
N LYS A 106 -11.07 0.10 5.43
CA LYS A 106 -10.58 -0.35 4.12
C LYS A 106 -9.45 0.55 3.64
N VAL A 107 -8.30 -0.04 3.34
CA VAL A 107 -7.18 0.62 2.68
C VAL A 107 -7.14 0.18 1.21
N VAL A 108 -7.03 1.15 0.31
CA VAL A 108 -6.80 0.93 -1.12
C VAL A 108 -5.42 1.50 -1.44
N ALA A 109 -4.52 0.67 -1.96
CA ALA A 109 -3.19 1.11 -2.36
C ALA A 109 -3.24 2.09 -3.53
N GLN A 110 -2.09 2.71 -3.86
CA GLN A 110 -1.99 3.69 -4.93
C GLN A 110 -2.39 3.11 -6.29
N ASP A 111 -2.06 1.85 -6.53
CA ASP A 111 -2.38 1.14 -7.76
C ASP A 111 -3.89 0.88 -7.96
N GLY A 112 -4.70 1.06 -6.91
CA GLY A 112 -6.15 0.84 -6.94
C GLY A 112 -6.57 -0.62 -6.98
N THR A 113 -5.64 -1.58 -7.04
CA THR A 113 -5.96 -3.02 -7.15
C THR A 113 -5.70 -3.77 -5.85
N HIS A 114 -4.74 -3.33 -5.05
CA HIS A 114 -4.50 -3.91 -3.72
C HIS A 114 -5.41 -3.26 -2.67
N ILE A 115 -6.20 -4.10 -2.01
CA ILE A 115 -7.19 -3.68 -1.03
C ILE A 115 -7.07 -4.55 0.21
N ARG A 116 -6.99 -3.91 1.37
CA ARG A 116 -6.96 -4.57 2.68
C ARG A 116 -8.04 -4.01 3.60
N GLU A 117 -8.73 -4.90 4.28
CA GLU A 117 -9.70 -4.54 5.31
C GLU A 117 -9.16 -4.90 6.70
N TYR A 118 -9.13 -3.91 7.59
CA TYR A 118 -8.78 -4.08 8.99
C TYR A 118 -10.04 -4.08 9.86
N LYS A 119 -10.13 -5.06 10.76
CA LYS A 119 -11.16 -5.12 11.80
C LYS A 119 -10.65 -4.37 13.04
N VAL A 120 -11.25 -3.22 13.33
CA VAL A 120 -10.92 -2.43 14.51
C VAL A 120 -11.84 -2.80 15.67
N THR A 121 -11.25 -3.20 16.79
CA THR A 121 -11.96 -3.51 18.04
C THR A 121 -11.42 -2.64 19.18
N VAL A 122 -12.24 -2.47 20.23
CA VAL A 122 -11.84 -1.78 21.45
C VAL A 122 -11.86 -2.78 22.61
N ASN A 123 -10.74 -2.86 23.32
CA ASN A 123 -10.66 -3.53 24.61
C ASN A 123 -10.68 -2.47 25.71
N ASN A 124 -11.60 -2.63 26.66
CA ASN A 124 -11.62 -1.78 27.85
C ASN A 124 -10.55 -2.30 28.81
N ASN A 125 -9.50 -1.52 29.02
CA ASN A 125 -8.57 -1.80 30.10
C ASN A 125 -9.28 -1.46 31.42
N LEU A 126 -9.70 -2.49 32.16
CA LEU A 126 -10.12 -2.34 33.56
C LEU A 126 -8.87 -1.95 34.34
N ASN A 127 -8.88 -0.76 34.95
CA ASN A 127 -7.85 -0.33 35.88
C ASN A 127 -8.07 -0.97 37.24
#